data_AF-A0A1N6S6P2-F1
#
_entry.id   AF-A0A1N6S6P2-F1
#
_cell.length_a   1.000
_cell.length_b   1.000
_cell.length_c   1.000
_cell.angle_alpha   90.00
_cell.angle_beta   90.00
_cell.angle_gamma   90.00
#
_symmetry.space_group_name_H-M   'P 1'
#
loop_
_entity.id
_entity.type
_entity.pdbx_description
1 polymer ?
#
loop_
_entity_poly.entity_id
_entity_poly.type
_entity_poly.pdbx_seq_one_letter_code
_entity_poly.pdbx_strand_id
1 'polypeptide(L)'
;MPNEFEQAVAALQQEGVIAYATEAVFGLGCDPDSEVAVQRLLAIKQRPVEKGLILIAADMAQLQDYIDLSQLSGEQLARVEASWPGPFTWIMPARATTPAWLTGQFETLAVRVTAHPQVQALCRAFGKPLVSTSANLTGEEPARRVADIGERLASKLAYILPGEVGGQANPSEIKDARTGAIIRPS
;
A
#
# COMPACT_ATOMS: atom_id res chain seq x y z
N MET A 1 -13.61 -20.34 -14.96
CA MET A 1 -13.71 -19.58 -13.70
C MET A 1 -12.58 -18.57 -13.69
N PRO A 2 -12.80 -17.34 -13.20
CA PRO A 2 -11.72 -16.37 -13.15
C PRO A 2 -10.59 -16.88 -12.25
N ASN A 3 -9.33 -16.64 -12.63
CA ASN A 3 -8.19 -16.98 -11.77
C ASN A 3 -8.18 -16.09 -10.52
N GLU A 4 -7.41 -16.45 -9.48
CA GLU A 4 -7.40 -15.73 -8.19
C GLU A 4 -7.07 -14.23 -8.34
N PHE A 5 -6.19 -13.88 -9.28
CA PHE A 5 -5.85 -12.48 -9.58
C PHE A 5 -7.01 -11.73 -10.20
N GLU A 6 -7.75 -12.34 -11.13
CA GLU A 6 -8.95 -11.74 -11.73
C GLU A 6 -10.03 -11.47 -10.69
N GLN A 7 -10.18 -12.37 -9.70
CA GLN A 7 -11.11 -12.16 -8.58
C GLN A 7 -10.67 -11.01 -7.68
N ALA A 8 -9.37 -10.93 -7.35
CA ALA A 8 -8.83 -9.82 -6.57
C ALA A 8 -8.99 -8.48 -7.31
N VAL A 9 -8.70 -8.43 -8.60
CA VAL A 9 -8.86 -7.23 -9.44
C VAL A 9 -10.33 -6.84 -9.55
N ALA A 10 -11.24 -7.80 -9.77
CA ALA A 10 -12.67 -7.52 -9.81
C ALA A 10 -13.17 -6.96 -8.47
N ALA A 11 -12.70 -7.50 -7.34
CA ALA A 11 -13.03 -6.98 -6.01
C ALA A 11 -12.55 -5.54 -5.82
N LEU A 12 -11.34 -5.21 -6.28
CA LEU A 12 -10.81 -3.83 -6.25
C LEU A 12 -11.64 -2.89 -7.12
N GLN A 13 -11.98 -3.29 -8.34
CA GLN A 13 -12.82 -2.51 -9.28
C GLN A 13 -14.23 -2.29 -8.76
N GLN A 14 -14.73 -3.15 -7.87
CA GLN A 14 -16.01 -3.02 -7.17
C GLN A 14 -15.87 -2.28 -5.84
N GLU A 15 -14.82 -1.47 -5.68
CA GLU A 15 -14.53 -0.67 -4.49
C GLU A 15 -14.37 -1.50 -3.21
N GLY A 16 -13.99 -2.77 -3.37
CA GLY A 16 -13.77 -3.71 -2.28
C GLY A 16 -12.41 -3.54 -1.63
N VAL A 17 -12.32 -3.98 -0.36
CA VAL A 17 -11.04 -4.12 0.35
C VAL A 17 -10.62 -5.57 0.27
N ILE A 18 -9.40 -5.82 -0.17
CA ILE A 18 -8.82 -7.16 -0.29
C ILE A 18 -7.68 -7.37 0.69
N ALA A 19 -7.40 -8.62 1.07
CA ALA A 19 -6.14 -8.99 1.69
C ALA A 19 -5.20 -9.70 0.70
N TYR A 20 -3.89 -9.48 0.81
CA TYR A 20 -2.88 -10.07 -0.05
C TYR A 20 -1.52 -10.15 0.66
N ALA A 21 -0.65 -11.07 0.25
CA ALA A 21 0.67 -11.23 0.87
C ALA A 21 1.65 -10.14 0.43
N THR A 22 2.47 -9.66 1.36
CA THR A 22 3.58 -8.72 1.10
C THR A 22 4.89 -9.27 1.65
N GLU A 23 5.97 -8.48 1.62
CA GLU A 23 7.30 -8.93 2.03
C GLU A 23 7.38 -9.43 3.48
N ALA A 24 6.59 -8.87 4.41
CA ALA A 24 6.66 -9.20 5.84
C ALA A 24 5.37 -9.82 6.39
N VAL A 25 4.23 -9.24 6.01
CA VAL A 25 2.90 -9.54 6.56
C VAL A 25 1.87 -9.46 5.43
N PHE A 26 0.66 -9.92 5.66
CA PHE A 26 -0.46 -9.61 4.77
C PHE A 26 -0.81 -8.13 4.88
N GLY A 27 -1.19 -7.55 3.74
CA GLY A 27 -1.73 -6.20 3.65
C GLY A 27 -3.23 -6.21 3.41
N LEU A 28 -3.94 -5.17 3.87
CA LEU A 28 -5.23 -4.77 3.31
C LEU A 28 -4.99 -3.72 2.26
N GLY A 29 -5.65 -3.85 1.12
CA GLY A 29 -5.60 -2.83 0.08
C GLY A 29 -6.91 -2.65 -0.66
N CYS A 30 -6.98 -1.49 -1.29
CA CYS A 30 -8.14 -1.03 -2.03
C CYS A 30 -7.69 -0.04 -3.11
N ASP A 31 -8.63 0.33 -3.96
CA ASP A 31 -8.42 1.35 -4.99
C ASP A 31 -8.11 2.72 -4.35
N PRO A 32 -6.94 3.33 -4.63
CA PRO A 32 -6.61 4.67 -4.12
C PRO A 32 -7.51 5.80 -4.63
N ASP A 33 -8.16 5.62 -5.78
CA ASP A 33 -9.00 6.64 -6.43
C ASP A 33 -10.47 6.55 -6.00
N SER A 34 -10.86 5.47 -5.32
CA SER A 34 -12.21 5.33 -4.77
C SER A 34 -12.22 5.75 -3.31
N GLU A 35 -12.78 6.95 -3.05
CA GLU A 35 -13.02 7.40 -1.68
C GLU A 35 -13.85 6.37 -0.89
N VAL A 36 -14.83 5.72 -1.52
CA VAL A 36 -15.66 4.68 -0.90
C VAL A 36 -14.80 3.51 -0.41
N ALA A 37 -13.90 3.01 -1.25
CA ALA A 37 -13.02 1.90 -0.91
C ALA A 37 -12.04 2.28 0.22
N VAL A 38 -11.49 3.50 0.15
CA VAL A 38 -10.59 4.04 1.20
C VAL A 38 -11.32 4.19 2.53
N GLN A 39 -12.54 4.74 2.54
CA GLN A 39 -13.34 4.89 3.75
C GLN A 39 -13.72 3.52 4.35
N ARG A 40 -14.02 2.51 3.52
CA ARG A 40 -14.22 1.12 3.99
C ARG A 40 -12.97 0.58 4.68
N LEU A 41 -11.80 0.76 4.06
CA LEU A 41 -10.53 0.35 4.65
C LEU A 41 -10.26 1.06 5.99
N LEU A 42 -10.46 2.38 6.05
CA LEU A 42 -10.29 3.16 7.27
C LEU A 42 -11.26 2.72 8.37
N ALA A 43 -12.51 2.40 8.03
CA ALA A 43 -13.51 1.88 8.96
C ALA A 43 -13.12 0.50 9.51
N ILE A 44 -12.64 -0.41 8.65
CA ILE A 44 -12.11 -1.73 9.08
C ILE A 44 -10.96 -1.53 10.07
N LYS A 45 -10.06 -0.60 9.76
CA LYS A 45 -8.90 -0.29 10.58
C LYS A 45 -9.20 0.60 11.77
N GLN A 46 -10.40 1.17 11.91
CA GLN A 46 -10.71 2.22 12.89
C GLN A 46 -9.62 3.29 12.92
N ARG A 47 -9.15 3.69 11.73
CA ARG A 47 -7.99 4.57 11.56
C ARG A 47 -8.46 5.96 11.15
N PRO A 48 -7.98 7.03 11.83
CA PRO A 48 -8.24 8.40 11.41
C PRO A 48 -7.58 8.68 10.05
N VAL A 49 -8.31 9.35 9.16
CA VAL A 49 -7.87 9.68 7.79
C VAL A 49 -6.66 10.63 7.81
N GLU A 50 -6.57 11.49 8.82
CA GLU A 50 -5.56 12.52 8.99
C GLU A 50 -4.13 11.95 9.07
N LYS A 51 -3.99 10.66 9.44
CA LYS A 51 -2.70 9.97 9.50
C LYS A 51 -2.10 9.65 8.12
N GLY A 52 -2.87 9.82 7.05
CA GLY A 52 -2.49 9.40 5.71
C GLY A 52 -2.33 7.89 5.56
N LEU A 53 -2.14 7.47 4.32
CA LEU A 53 -2.05 6.09 3.87
C LEU A 53 -0.80 5.86 3.03
N ILE A 54 -0.48 4.58 2.80
CA ILE A 54 0.66 4.19 1.95
C ILE A 54 0.11 3.69 0.62
N LEU A 55 0.71 4.13 -0.49
CA LEU A 55 0.52 3.47 -1.78
C LEU A 55 1.63 2.46 -2.04
N ILE A 56 1.27 1.28 -2.55
CA ILE A 56 2.20 0.28 -3.03
C ILE A 56 2.02 0.06 -4.53
N ALA A 57 3.12 0.05 -5.27
CA ALA A 57 3.15 -0.02 -6.71
C ALA A 57 4.12 -1.10 -7.21
N ALA A 58 3.91 -1.56 -8.44
CA ALA A 58 4.84 -2.45 -9.14
C ALA A 58 6.08 -1.72 -9.66
N ASP A 59 5.95 -0.44 -9.98
CA ASP A 59 6.99 0.43 -10.52
C ASP A 59 6.69 1.90 -10.22
N MET A 60 7.66 2.78 -10.46
CA MET A 60 7.53 4.22 -10.22
C MET A 60 6.48 4.87 -11.13
N ALA A 61 6.25 4.35 -12.34
CA ALA A 61 5.34 4.99 -13.30
C ALA A 61 3.90 5.02 -12.76
N GLN A 62 3.48 3.96 -12.07
CA GLN A 62 2.17 3.89 -11.41
C GLN A 62 1.97 4.94 -10.30
N LEU A 63 3.03 5.57 -9.79
CA LEU A 63 2.94 6.57 -8.72
C LEU A 63 2.84 8.01 -9.23
N GLN A 64 3.13 8.25 -10.51
CA GLN A 64 3.33 9.61 -11.06
C GLN A 64 2.08 10.50 -10.99
N ASP A 65 0.89 9.90 -10.92
CA ASP A 65 -0.38 10.62 -10.75
C ASP A 65 -0.63 11.07 -9.29
N TYR A 66 0.14 10.54 -8.33
CA TYR A 66 -0.04 10.80 -6.89
C TYR A 66 1.12 11.58 -6.27
N ILE A 67 2.33 11.52 -6.84
CA ILE A 67 3.53 12.18 -6.31
C ILE A 67 4.07 13.23 -7.27
N ASP A 68 4.68 14.27 -6.71
CA ASP A 68 5.30 15.34 -7.47
C ASP A 68 6.83 15.21 -7.44
N LEU A 69 7.36 14.55 -8.47
CA LEU A 69 8.80 14.34 -8.63
C LEU A 69 9.57 15.65 -8.93
N SER A 70 8.89 16.70 -9.42
CA SER A 70 9.55 17.98 -9.74
C SER A 70 10.03 18.72 -8.50
N GLN A 71 9.48 18.36 -7.33
CA GLN A 71 9.87 18.90 -6.03
C GLN A 71 11.04 18.15 -5.39
N LEU A 72 11.69 17.25 -6.12
CA LEU A 72 12.90 16.53 -5.70
C LEU A 72 14.06 16.86 -6.62
N SER A 73 15.25 16.99 -6.06
CA SER A 73 16.49 17.06 -6.82
C SER A 73 16.83 15.70 -7.44
N GLY A 74 17.68 15.70 -8.48
CA GLY A 74 18.15 14.45 -9.09
C GLY A 74 18.85 13.51 -8.10
N GLU A 75 19.56 14.06 -7.11
CA GLU A 75 20.22 13.26 -6.06
C GLU A 75 19.20 12.62 -5.10
N GLN A 76 18.18 13.39 -4.70
CA GLN A 76 17.10 12.88 -3.85
C GLN A 76 16.34 11.76 -4.56
N LEU A 77 16.01 11.94 -5.84
CA LEU A 77 15.33 10.91 -6.63
C LEU A 77 16.22 9.67 -6.82
N ALA A 78 17.49 9.84 -7.16
CA ALA A 78 18.42 8.72 -7.33
C ALA A 78 18.56 7.87 -6.05
N ARG A 79 18.49 8.50 -4.87
CA ARG A 79 18.50 7.81 -3.57
C ARG A 79 17.26 6.93 -3.37
N VAL A 80 16.09 7.46 -3.74
CA VAL A 80 14.82 6.73 -3.69
C VAL A 80 14.88 5.52 -4.63
N GLU A 81 15.25 5.76 -5.89
CA GLU A 81 15.34 4.73 -6.93
C GLU A 81 16.36 3.64 -6.60
N ALA A 82 17.50 3.99 -6.03
CA ALA A 82 18.53 3.01 -5.63
C ALA A 82 18.04 2.00 -4.56
N SER A 83 16.98 2.32 -3.82
CA SER A 83 16.37 1.43 -2.82
C SER A 83 15.19 0.61 -3.35
N TRP A 84 14.73 0.92 -4.57
CA TRP A 84 13.56 0.29 -5.18
C TRP A 84 13.94 -0.59 -6.37
N PRO A 85 13.23 -1.72 -6.60
CA PRO A 85 12.15 -2.26 -5.78
C PRO A 85 12.65 -2.85 -4.46
N GLY A 86 11.89 -2.70 -3.38
CA GLY A 86 12.32 -3.22 -2.08
C GLY A 86 11.40 -2.87 -0.92
N PRO A 87 11.75 -3.31 0.30
CA PRO A 87 10.96 -3.07 1.52
C PRO A 87 11.17 -1.65 2.07
N PHE A 88 11.33 -0.64 1.21
CA PHE A 88 11.52 0.76 1.60
C PHE A 88 10.30 1.58 1.21
N THR A 89 9.76 2.34 2.15
CA THR A 89 8.68 3.29 1.93
C THR A 89 9.23 4.70 2.01
N TRP A 90 8.90 5.53 1.04
CA TRP A 90 9.35 6.91 0.98
C TRP A 90 8.17 7.87 1.12
N ILE A 91 8.30 8.86 2.00
CA ILE A 91 7.42 10.01 2.07
C ILE A 91 7.87 10.96 0.96
N MET A 92 7.03 11.09 -0.06
CA MET A 92 7.26 11.89 -1.26
C MET A 92 6.34 13.12 -1.23
N PRO A 93 6.73 14.24 -1.86
CA PRO A 93 5.80 15.33 -2.14
C PRO A 93 4.58 14.79 -2.91
N ALA A 94 3.37 15.12 -2.46
CA ALA A 94 2.16 14.75 -3.16
C ALA A 94 1.86 15.79 -4.26
N ARG A 95 1.17 15.38 -5.33
CA ARG A 95 0.59 16.36 -6.25
C ARG A 95 -0.56 17.10 -5.56
N ALA A 96 -0.83 18.32 -5.99
CA ALA A 96 -2.01 19.07 -5.53
C ALA A 96 -3.34 18.37 -5.89
N THR A 97 -3.33 17.49 -6.89
CA THR A 97 -4.49 16.68 -7.32
C THR A 97 -4.64 15.38 -6.52
N THR A 98 -3.65 15.01 -5.71
CA THR A 98 -3.69 13.79 -4.91
C THR A 98 -4.79 13.91 -3.86
N PRO A 99 -5.73 12.95 -3.78
CA PRO A 99 -6.84 13.06 -2.85
C PRO A 99 -6.40 13.14 -1.38
N ALA A 100 -7.07 14.02 -0.63
CA ALA A 100 -6.79 14.24 0.79
C ALA A 100 -7.03 12.99 1.66
N TRP A 101 -7.88 12.05 1.21
CA TRP A 101 -8.05 10.77 1.91
C TRP A 101 -6.80 9.87 1.85
N LEU A 102 -5.87 10.13 0.93
CA LEU A 102 -4.58 9.45 0.84
C LEU A 102 -3.50 10.16 1.66
N THR A 103 -3.41 11.48 1.54
CA THR A 103 -2.37 12.28 2.20
C THR A 103 -2.70 12.61 3.66
N GLY A 104 -3.98 12.55 4.04
CA GLY A 104 -4.45 12.99 5.35
C GLY A 104 -4.25 14.49 5.53
N GLN A 105 -3.65 14.90 6.65
CA GLN A 105 -3.36 16.31 6.93
C GLN A 105 -2.07 16.84 6.26
N PHE A 106 -1.37 15.99 5.50
CA PHE A 106 -0.05 16.30 4.97
C PHE A 106 -0.10 16.71 3.49
N GLU A 107 0.93 17.42 3.04
CA GLU A 107 1.21 17.70 1.61
C GLU A 107 2.10 16.62 0.98
N THR A 108 2.28 15.49 1.67
CA THR A 108 3.14 14.39 1.28
C THR A 108 2.37 13.08 1.29
N LEU A 109 2.90 12.09 0.56
CA LEU A 109 2.32 10.76 0.46
C LEU A 109 3.40 9.70 0.69
N ALA A 110 3.10 8.72 1.52
CA ALA A 110 3.97 7.57 1.69
C ALA A 110 3.75 6.59 0.52
N VAL A 111 4.81 6.22 -0.18
CA VAL A 111 4.74 5.33 -1.34
C VAL A 111 5.85 4.27 -1.29
N ARG A 112 5.62 3.14 -1.94
CA ARG A 112 6.57 2.02 -2.03
C ARG A 112 6.49 1.35 -3.38
N VAL A 113 7.64 1.16 -4.02
CA VAL A 113 7.78 0.22 -5.14
C VAL A 113 8.23 -1.13 -4.59
N THR A 114 7.34 -2.12 -4.65
CA THR A 114 7.52 -3.43 -4.01
C THR A 114 8.44 -4.36 -4.80
N ALA A 115 9.21 -5.19 -4.10
CA ALA A 115 9.91 -6.33 -4.68
C ALA A 115 9.10 -7.63 -4.59
N HIS A 116 7.92 -7.61 -3.96
CA HIS A 116 7.09 -8.80 -3.78
C HIS A 116 6.42 -9.21 -5.10
N PRO A 117 6.73 -10.39 -5.68
CA PRO A 117 6.28 -10.75 -7.02
C PRO A 117 4.75 -10.76 -7.16
N GLN A 118 4.03 -11.26 -6.14
CA GLN A 118 2.56 -11.27 -6.16
C GLN A 118 1.99 -9.84 -6.15
N VAL A 119 2.59 -8.90 -5.41
CA VAL A 119 2.05 -7.54 -5.36
C VAL A 119 2.37 -6.79 -6.64
N GLN A 120 3.55 -7.00 -7.21
CA GLN A 120 3.87 -6.45 -8.53
C GLN A 120 2.88 -6.95 -9.59
N ALA A 121 2.60 -8.25 -9.63
CA ALA A 121 1.62 -8.84 -10.54
C ALA A 121 0.21 -8.26 -10.32
N LEU A 122 -0.21 -8.10 -9.06
CA LEU A 122 -1.51 -7.54 -8.71
C LEU A 122 -1.65 -6.07 -9.14
N CYS A 123 -0.65 -5.22 -8.86
CA CYS A 123 -0.68 -3.82 -9.27
C CYS A 123 -0.63 -3.67 -10.79
N ARG A 124 0.12 -4.53 -11.50
CA ARG A 124 0.13 -4.56 -12.98
C ARG A 124 -1.21 -5.00 -13.55
N ALA A 125 -1.83 -6.04 -12.98
CA ALA A 125 -3.13 -6.54 -13.42
C ALA A 125 -4.26 -5.53 -13.13
N PHE A 126 -4.19 -4.84 -11.99
CA PHE A 126 -5.12 -3.75 -11.66
C PHE A 126 -4.89 -2.49 -12.50
N GLY A 127 -3.66 -2.29 -12.97
CA GLY A 127 -3.25 -1.17 -13.82
C GLY A 127 -2.77 0.07 -13.08
N LYS A 128 -2.79 0.07 -11.73
CA LYS A 128 -2.45 1.21 -10.88
C LYS A 128 -2.01 0.74 -9.48
N PRO A 129 -1.50 1.61 -8.59
CA PRO A 129 -1.07 1.20 -7.27
C PRO A 129 -2.26 0.87 -6.38
N LEU A 130 -1.99 0.28 -5.21
CA LEU A 130 -2.99 0.01 -4.19
C LEU A 130 -2.72 0.86 -2.96
N VAL A 131 -3.77 1.31 -2.27
CA VAL A 131 -3.61 1.63 -0.84
C VAL A 131 -3.17 0.36 -0.12
N SER A 132 -2.24 0.48 0.83
CA SER A 132 -1.73 -0.65 1.58
C SER A 132 -1.56 -0.33 3.06
N THR A 133 -2.10 -1.18 3.92
CA THR A 133 -1.88 -1.18 5.37
C THR A 133 -1.79 -2.62 5.86
N SER A 134 -1.35 -2.88 7.10
CA SER A 134 -1.26 -4.25 7.61
C SER A 134 -2.63 -4.90 7.80
N ALA A 135 -2.73 -6.19 7.47
CA ALA A 135 -3.92 -7.03 7.67
C ALA A 135 -4.07 -7.47 9.12
N ASN A 136 -4.65 -6.58 9.91
CA ASN A 136 -5.05 -6.78 11.30
C ASN A 136 -6.17 -5.80 11.65
N LEU A 137 -6.93 -6.10 12.68
CA LEU A 137 -7.72 -5.07 13.34
C LEU A 137 -6.80 -4.24 14.24
N THR A 138 -7.18 -3.00 14.53
CA THR A 138 -6.33 -2.11 15.33
C THR A 138 -6.09 -2.69 16.72
N GLY A 139 -4.81 -2.77 17.10
CA GLY A 139 -4.35 -3.37 18.35
C GLY A 139 -3.99 -4.86 18.25
N GLU A 140 -4.25 -5.54 17.13
CA GLU A 140 -3.89 -6.94 16.92
C GLU A 140 -2.60 -7.09 16.10
N GLU A 141 -1.98 -8.27 16.17
CA GLU A 141 -0.84 -8.63 15.34
C GLU A 141 -1.24 -8.79 13.87
N PRO A 142 -0.43 -8.30 12.90
CA PRO A 142 -0.64 -8.56 11.47
C PRO A 142 -0.61 -10.05 11.12
N ALA A 143 -1.54 -10.47 10.26
CA ALA A 143 -1.55 -11.81 9.69
C ALA A 143 -0.29 -12.07 8.85
N ARG A 144 0.30 -13.27 8.95
CA ARG A 144 1.42 -13.71 8.09
C ARG A 144 1.03 -14.84 7.14
N ARG A 145 -0.10 -15.48 7.41
CA ARG A 145 -0.72 -16.52 6.59
C ARG A 145 -2.20 -16.19 6.42
N VAL A 146 -2.81 -16.73 5.37
CA VAL A 146 -4.26 -16.65 5.16
C VAL A 146 -5.03 -17.13 6.39
N ALA A 147 -4.58 -18.22 7.02
CA ALA A 147 -5.21 -18.78 8.22
C ALA A 147 -5.14 -17.85 9.46
N ASP A 148 -4.24 -16.87 9.47
CA ASP A 148 -4.14 -15.89 10.55
C ASP A 148 -5.16 -14.75 10.37
N ILE A 149 -5.81 -14.65 9.20
CA ILE A 149 -6.92 -13.72 8.93
C ILE A 149 -8.17 -14.30 9.58
N GLY A 150 -8.42 -13.92 10.84
CA GLY A 150 -9.58 -14.36 11.58
C GLY A 150 -10.92 -13.98 10.92
N GLU A 151 -11.97 -14.73 11.24
CA GLU A 151 -13.32 -14.59 10.67
C GLU A 151 -13.89 -13.16 10.75
N ARG A 152 -13.59 -12.45 11.86
CA ARG A 152 -14.01 -11.06 12.08
C ARG A 152 -13.41 -10.09 11.06
N LEU A 153 -12.16 -10.31 10.64
CA LEU A 153 -11.54 -9.52 9.58
C LEU A 153 -12.01 -10.02 8.21
N ALA A 154 -11.98 -11.34 7.98
CA ALA A 154 -12.36 -11.96 6.72
C ALA A 154 -13.76 -11.55 6.25
N SER A 155 -14.75 -11.51 7.16
CA SER A 155 -16.14 -11.09 6.86
C SER A 155 -16.29 -9.63 6.40
N LYS A 156 -15.24 -8.80 6.55
CA LYS A 156 -15.23 -7.40 6.10
C LYS A 156 -14.50 -7.20 4.78
N LEU A 157 -13.86 -8.24 4.25
CA LEU A 157 -13.06 -8.18 3.03
C LEU A 157 -13.89 -8.70 1.86
N ALA A 158 -13.74 -8.03 0.72
CA ALA A 158 -14.35 -8.48 -0.54
C ALA A 158 -13.62 -9.71 -1.10
N TYR A 159 -12.32 -9.83 -0.83
CA TYR A 159 -11.51 -10.97 -1.25
C TYR A 159 -10.27 -11.16 -0.39
N ILE A 160 -9.80 -12.39 -0.27
CA ILE A 160 -8.50 -12.73 0.30
C ILE A 160 -7.72 -13.44 -0.79
N LEU A 161 -6.72 -12.77 -1.36
CA LEU A 161 -5.81 -13.34 -2.34
C LEU A 161 -4.83 -14.27 -1.61
N PRO A 162 -4.85 -15.59 -1.86
CA PRO A 162 -3.90 -16.50 -1.26
C PRO A 162 -2.48 -16.16 -1.69
N GLY A 163 -1.51 -16.32 -0.81
CA GLY A 163 -0.12 -16.00 -1.08
C GLY A 163 0.78 -16.29 0.11
N GLU A 164 2.08 -16.17 -0.12
CA GLU A 164 3.10 -16.34 0.91
C GLU A 164 3.83 -15.02 1.11
N VAL A 165 4.15 -14.69 2.36
CA VAL A 165 4.94 -13.51 2.67
C VAL A 165 6.41 -13.73 2.34
N GLY A 166 7.12 -12.66 1.96
CA GLY A 166 8.53 -12.71 1.53
C GLY A 166 9.57 -13.01 2.63
N GLY A 167 9.15 -13.34 3.85
CA GLY A 167 10.04 -13.74 4.96
C GLY A 167 10.68 -12.59 5.74
N GLN A 168 10.35 -11.32 5.47
CA GLN A 168 10.86 -10.20 6.26
C GLN A 168 10.27 -10.21 7.67
N ALA A 169 11.14 -9.99 8.67
CA ALA A 169 10.73 -9.99 10.07
C ALA A 169 9.82 -8.79 10.38
N ASN A 170 10.15 -7.61 9.85
CA ASN A 170 9.49 -6.37 10.20
C ASN A 170 8.88 -5.65 8.99
N PRO A 171 7.92 -4.72 9.21
CA PRO A 171 7.41 -3.83 8.18
C PRO A 171 8.51 -2.98 7.52
N SER A 172 8.17 -2.36 6.39
CA SER A 172 9.09 -1.49 5.67
C SER A 172 9.61 -0.31 6.51
N GLU A 173 10.88 0.01 6.34
CA GLU A 173 11.43 1.27 6.81
C GLU A 173 10.74 2.44 6.08
N ILE A 174 10.46 3.53 6.81
CA ILE A 174 9.87 4.75 6.25
C ILE A 174 10.88 5.88 6.32
N LYS A 175 11.21 6.48 5.17
CA LYS A 175 12.13 7.62 5.04
C LYS A 175 11.48 8.81 4.36
N ASP A 176 11.90 10.02 4.72
CA ASP A 176 11.53 11.24 4.00
C ASP A 176 12.44 11.44 2.78
N ALA A 177 11.86 11.64 1.60
CA ALA A 177 12.62 11.71 0.34
C ALA A 177 13.42 13.00 0.17
N ARG A 178 12.98 14.11 0.79
CA ARG A 178 13.69 15.40 0.71
C ARG A 178 14.92 15.39 1.60
N THR A 179 14.80 14.84 2.80
CA THR A 179 15.83 14.92 3.84
C THR A 179 16.66 13.65 3.98
N GLY A 180 16.10 12.49 3.62
CA GLY A 180 16.65 11.17 3.94
C GLY A 180 16.42 10.74 5.39
N ALA A 181 15.69 11.52 6.19
CA ALA A 181 15.43 11.20 7.59
C ALA A 181 14.62 9.91 7.72
N ILE A 182 15.03 9.04 8.65
CA ILE A 182 14.27 7.84 9.01
C ILE A 182 13.13 8.27 9.93
N ILE A 183 11.89 8.05 9.48
CA ILE A 183 10.66 8.33 10.23
C ILE A 183 10.23 7.10 11.02
N ARG A 184 10.46 5.91 10.46
CA ARG A 184 10.25 4.62 11.13
C ARG A 184 11.32 3.62 10.69
N PRO A 185 12.11 3.04 11.61
CA PRO A 185 13.04 1.98 11.26
C PRO A 185 12.31 0.68 10.87
N SER A 186 12.99 -0.22 10.16
CA SER A 186 12.52 -1.60 9.97
C SER A 186 12.63 -2.38 11.27
#